data_AF-A0A536RYV6-F1
#
_entry.id   AF-A0A536RYV6-F1
#
_cell.length_a   1.000
_cell.length_b   1.000
_cell.length_c   1.000
_cell.angle_alpha   90.00
_cell.angle_beta   90.00
_cell.angle_gamma   90.00
#
_symmetry.space_group_name_H-M   'P 1'
#
loop_
_entity.id
_entity.type
_entity.pdbx_description
1 polymer ?
#
loop_
_entity_poly.entity_id
_entity_poly.type
_entity_poly.pdbx_seq_one_letter_code
_entity_poly.pdbx_strand_id
1 'polypeptide(L)' 'MALKVRVMASQERVRAGVMPGLLYRAEAYEEADRFRERKWECSHNHRSVEDAFNCGVTWLNERSDSPVEESA' A
#
# COMPACT_ATOMS: atom_id res chain seq x y z
N MET A 1 -18.10 -1.23 -0.87
CA MET A 1 -17.10 -0.54 -1.72
C MET A 1 -15.88 -1.44 -1.83
N ALA A 2 -15.39 -1.75 -3.03
CA ALA A 2 -14.23 -2.63 -3.21
C ALA A 2 -12.93 -1.81 -3.19
N LEU A 3 -12.00 -2.18 -2.30
CA LEU A 3 -10.66 -1.61 -2.24
C LEU A 3 -9.70 -2.42 -3.10
N LYS A 4 -8.76 -1.74 -3.77
CA LYS A 4 -7.66 -2.35 -4.52
C LYS A 4 -6.32 -1.83 -4.04
N VAL A 5 -5.29 -2.65 -4.19
CA VAL A 5 -3.91 -2.34 -3.82
C VAL A 5 -3.10 -1.93 -5.06
N ARG A 6 -2.25 -0.92 -4.92
CA ARG A 6 -1.16 -0.60 -5.86
C ARG A 6 0.16 -0.50 -5.11
N VAL A 7 1.26 -0.65 -5.84
CA VAL A 7 2.62 -0.42 -5.30
C VAL A 7 3.16 0.87 -5.90
N MET A 8 3.61 1.77 -5.02
CA MET A 8 4.31 3.00 -5.39
C MET A 8 5.79 2.84 -5.13
N ALA A 9 6.60 3.22 -6.12
CA ALA A 9 8.05 3.28 -5.99
C ALA A 9 8.49 4.72 -5.71
N SER A 10 9.41 4.89 -4.79
CA SER A 10 10.04 6.17 -4.45
C SER A 10 11.56 5.97 -4.36
N GLN A 11 12.32 7.03 -4.62
CA GLN A 11 13.77 6.98 -4.44
C GLN A 11 14.10 7.17 -2.95
N GLU A 12 15.03 6.38 -2.43
CA GLU A 12 15.63 6.66 -1.13
C GLU A 12 16.33 8.03 -1.18
N ARG A 13 16.27 8.80 -0.09
CA ARG A 13 16.97 10.09 -0.04
C ARG A 13 18.46 9.85 -0.25
N VAL A 14 19.03 10.51 -1.26
CA VAL A 14 20.45 10.44 -1.59
C VAL A 14 21.26 10.94 -0.41
N ARG A 15 21.98 10.05 0.28
CA ARG A 15 23.17 10.44 1.06
C ARG A 15 24.36 10.37 0.11
N ALA A 16 25.15 11.44 0.08
CA ALA A 16 26.22 11.64 -0.89
C ALA A 16 27.09 10.38 -1.08
N GLY A 17 27.30 9.97 -2.33
CA GLY A 17 28.23 8.90 -2.70
C GLY A 17 27.64 7.52 -3.00
N VAL A 18 26.33 7.29 -2.82
CA VAL A 18 25.67 6.00 -3.14
C VAL A 18 24.46 6.22 -4.03
N MET A 19 24.31 5.41 -5.09
CA MET A 19 23.10 5.39 -5.92
C MET A 19 21.90 5.03 -5.03
N PRO A 20 20.86 5.88 -4.94
CA PRO A 20 19.74 5.62 -4.05
C PRO A 20 18.97 4.39 -4.54
N GLY A 21 18.75 3.44 -3.64
CA GLY A 21 17.86 2.31 -3.90
C GLY A 21 16.42 2.78 -4.09
N LEU A 22 15.62 1.99 -4.80
CA LEU A 22 14.18 2.18 -4.83
C LEU A 22 13.57 1.64 -3.53
N LEU A 23 12.60 2.37 -3.01
CA LEU A 23 11.74 1.98 -1.90
C LEU A 23 10.33 1.80 -2.43
N TYR A 24 9.72 0.68 -2.09
CA TYR A 24 8.37 0.33 -2.51
C TYR A 24 7.42 0.43 -1.32
N ARG A 25 6.23 0.99 -1.55
CA ARG A 25 5.15 1.08 -0.57
C ARG A 25 3.84 0.59 -1.17
N ALA A 26 3.06 -0.11 -0.35
CA ALA A 26 1.71 -0.50 -0.69
C ALA A 26 0.75 0.66 -0.41
N GLU A 27 -0.14 0.93 -1.35
CA GLU A 27 -1.24 1.87 -1.17
C GLU A 27 -2.56 1.21 -1.53
N ALA A 28 -3.63 1.56 -0.82
CA ALA A 28 -4.99 1.14 -1.19
C ALA A 28 -5.83 2.32 -1.65
N TYR A 29 -6.69 2.06 -2.63
CA TYR A 29 -7.62 3.02 -3.20
C TYR A 29 -8.95 2.34 -3.50
N GLU A 30 -10.02 3.13 -3.64
CA GLU A 30 -11.34 2.60 -4.02
C GLU A 30 -11.35 2.29 -5.52
N GLU A 31 -11.80 1.09 -5.90
CA GLU A 31 -11.81 0.68 -7.31
C GLU A 31 -12.66 1.59 -8.21
N ALA A 32 -13.78 2.08 -7.67
CA ALA A 32 -14.67 3.00 -8.38
C ALA A 32 -14.13 4.43 -8.45
N ASP A 33 -13.09 4.77 -7.67
CA ASP A 33 -12.49 6.10 -7.70
C ASP A 33 -11.58 6.23 -8.93
N ARG A 34 -12.04 7.06 -9.88
CA ARG A 34 -11.32 7.38 -11.11
C ARG A 34 -9.94 7.99 -10.84
N PHE A 35 -9.78 8.75 -9.76
CA PHE A 35 -8.52 9.40 -9.41
C PHE A 35 -7.59 8.49 -8.63
N ARG A 36 -8.09 7.34 -8.16
CA ARG A 36 -7.35 6.38 -7.34
C ARG A 36 -6.69 7.09 -6.16
N GLU A 37 -7.48 7.91 -5.47
CA GLU A 37 -7.06 8.61 -4.27
C GLU A 37 -6.67 7.59 -3.20
N ARG A 38 -5.56 7.89 -2.53
CA ARG A 38 -4.99 7.00 -1.55
C ARG A 38 -5.81 7.03 -0.27
N LYS A 39 -6.46 5.90 0.03
CA LYS A 39 -7.20 5.69 1.28
C LYS A 39 -6.33 5.12 2.40
N TRP A 40 -5.25 4.44 2.04
CA TRP A 40 -4.29 3.86 2.97
C TRP A 40 -2.91 3.73 2.32
N GLU A 41 -1.86 3.81 3.13
CA GLU A 41 -0.46 3.53 2.79
C GLU A 41 0.17 2.69 3.91
N CYS A 42 0.99 1.71 3.57
CA CYS A 42 1.79 1.01 4.57
C CYS A 42 2.87 1.94 5.17
N SER A 43 3.14 1.82 6.47
CA SER A 43 4.16 2.62 7.17
C SER A 43 5.61 2.17 6.87
N HIS A 44 5.79 0.97 6.31
CA HIS A 44 7.09 0.36 6.05
C HIS A 44 7.62 0.72 4.66
N ASN A 45 8.94 0.70 4.51
CA ASN A 45 9.59 0.77 3.20
C ASN A 45 10.06 -0.63 2.80
N HIS A 46 9.61 -1.11 1.65
CA HIS A 46 10.02 -2.41 1.11
C HIS A 46 11.15 -2.25 0.09
N ARG A 47 12.00 -3.27 -0.01
CA ARG A 47 13.10 -3.33 -1.00
C ARG A 47 12.68 -4.02 -2.31
N SER A 48 11.53 -4.70 -2.32
CA SER A 48 10.97 -5.35 -3.50
C SER A 48 9.51 -4.95 -3.71
N VAL A 49 9.06 -5.03 -4.98
CA VAL A 49 7.65 -4.83 -5.35
C VAL A 49 6.78 -5.93 -4.75
N GLU A 50 7.26 -7.17 -4.75
CA GLU A 50 6.53 -8.34 -4.25
C GLU A 50 6.23 -8.20 -2.75
N ASP A 51 7.21 -7.79 -1.94
CA ASP A 51 7.02 -7.59 -0.50
C ASP A 51 5.98 -6.49 -0.22
N ALA A 52 6.04 -5.39 -0.97
CA ALA A 52 5.07 -4.31 -0.83
C ALA A 52 3.67 -4.78 -1.25
N PHE A 53 3.55 -5.52 -2.36
CA PHE A 53 2.27 -6.04 -2.82
C PHE A 53 1.66 -7.00 -1.79
N ASN A 54 2.45 -7.96 -1.30
CA ASN A 54 2.02 -8.91 -0.27
C ASN A 54 1.57 -8.18 1.01
N CYS A 55 2.30 -7.14 1.45
CA CYS A 55 1.90 -6.32 2.59
C CYS A 55 0.51 -5.69 2.40
N GLY A 56 0.24 -5.12 1.22
CA GLY A 56 -1.07 -4.54 0.92
C GLY A 56 -2.19 -5.59 0.83
N VAL A 57 -1.91 -6.77 0.27
CA VAL A 57 -2.88 -7.87 0.20
C VAL A 57 -3.22 -8.41 1.59
N THR A 58 -2.22 -8.59 2.46
CA THR A 58 -2.45 -8.98 3.86
C THR A 58 -3.38 -7.99 4.54
N TRP A 59 -3.09 -6.69 4.45
CA TRP A 59 -3.94 -5.64 5.01
C TRP A 59 -5.37 -5.66 4.45
N LEU A 60 -5.53 -5.90 3.14
CA LEU A 60 -6.83 -5.97 2.50
C LEU A 60 -7.65 -7.16 3.03
N ASN A 61 -7.00 -8.32 3.19
CA ASN A 61 -7.63 -9.53 3.72
C ASN A 61 -8.05 -9.38 5.19
N GLU A 62 -7.22 -8.77 6.03
CA GLU A 62 -7.54 -8.49 7.45
C GLU A 62 -8.81 -7.63 7.59
N ARG A 63 -9.06 -6.72 6.65
CA ARG A 63 -10.28 -5.90 6.62
C ARG A 63 -11.50 -6.64 6.09
N SER A 64 -11.31 -7.57 5.15
CA SER A 64 -12.41 -8.39 4.64
C SER A 64 -12.91 -9.39 5.67
N ASP A 65 -12.06 -9.78 6.62
CA ASP A 65 -12.39 -10.73 7.70
C ASP A 65 -13.07 -10.07 8.92
N SER A 66 -13.21 -8.74 8.95
CA SER A 66 -13.96 -8.05 9.99
C SER A 66 -15.46 -8.05 9.65
N PRO A 67 -16.32 -8.82 10.36
CA PRO A 67 -17.76 -8.68 10.19
C PRO A 67 -18.16 -7.25 10.61
N VAL A 68 -18.98 -6.63 9.79
CA VAL A 68 -19.70 -5.40 10.16
C VAL A 68 -20.51 -5.71 11.42
N GLU A 69 -19.99 -5.40 12.60
CA GLU A 69 -20.81 -5.25 13.79
C GLU A 69 -21.60 -3.95 13.65
N GLU A 70 -22.76 -4.10 13.03
CA GLU A 70 -23.89 -3.19 13.13
C GLU A 70 -24.31 -3.13 14.61
N SER A 71 -23.86 -2.11 15.33
CA SER A 71 -24.43 -1.76 16.63
C SER A 71 -25.59 -0.81 16.41
N ALA A 72 -26.77 -1.31 16.75
CA ALA A 72 -28.09 -0.71 16.67
C ALA A 72 -28.27 0.58 17.50
#